data_AF-A0A376Y7U6-F1
#
_entry.id   AF-A0A376Y7U6-F1
#
_cell.length_a   1.000
_cell.length_b   1.000
_cell.length_c   1.000
_cell.angle_alpha   90.00
_cell.angle_beta   90.00
_cell.angle_gamma   90.00
#
_symmetry.space_group_name_H-M   'P 1'
#
loop_
_entity.id
_entity.type
_entity.pdbx_description
1 polymer ?
#
loop_
_entity_poly.entity_id
_entity_poly.type
_entity_poly.pdbx_seq_one_letter_code
_entity_poly.pdbx_strand_id
1 'polypeptide(L)' 'MSYPVQKKIKTGENVLRAAVERINWVFDTFEEICLSFSGGKDSTVLFHLVADIARRKKRRFSVLFIDWEAQYLCTV' A
#
# COMPACT_ATOMS: atom_id res chain seq x y z
N MET A 1 -8.66 37.65 10.95
CA MET A 1 -8.47 36.55 11.91
C MET A 1 -7.54 35.53 11.26
N SER A 2 -6.26 35.51 11.63
CA SER A 2 -5.24 34.64 11.04
C SER A 2 -5.12 33.35 11.87
N TYR A 3 -5.32 32.19 11.23
CA TYR A 3 -5.08 30.90 11.86
C TYR A 3 -3.56 30.72 12.09
N PRO A 4 -3.13 30.25 13.27
CA PRO A 4 -1.71 29.99 13.52
C PRO A 4 -1.21 28.90 12.57
N VAL A 5 -0.16 29.19 11.82
CA VAL A 5 0.50 28.22 10.95
C VAL A 5 1.22 27.20 11.83
N GLN A 6 0.67 25.99 11.90
CA GLN A 6 1.29 24.88 12.64
C GLN A 6 2.69 24.61 12.07
N LYS A 7 3.72 24.71 12.92
CA LYS A 7 5.11 24.42 12.53
C LYS A 7 5.22 22.93 12.16
N LYS A 8 5.60 22.65 10.90
CA LYS A 8 5.80 21.26 10.43
C LYS A 8 7.02 20.64 11.13
N ILE A 9 6.85 19.46 11.71
CA ILE A 9 7.93 18.66 12.29
C ILE A 9 8.53 17.79 11.18
N LYS A 10 9.84 17.88 10.96
CA LYS A 10 10.55 17.04 9.98
C LYS A 10 11.05 15.77 10.68
N THR A 11 10.66 14.61 10.17
CA THR A 11 11.07 13.30 10.70
C THR A 11 12.42 12.83 10.16
N GLY A 12 12.96 13.48 9.13
CA GLY A 12 14.20 13.06 8.46
C GLY A 12 14.04 11.87 7.49
N GLU A 13 12.81 11.35 7.36
CA GLU A 13 12.48 10.18 6.56
C GLU A 13 11.55 10.57 5.39
N ASN A 14 11.71 9.92 4.25
CA ASN A 14 10.79 10.10 3.12
C ASN A 14 9.81 8.93 3.03
N VAL A 15 8.57 9.25 2.60
CA VAL A 15 7.45 8.29 2.61
C VAL A 15 7.75 7.07 1.74
N LEU A 16 8.40 7.28 0.58
CA LEU A 16 8.72 6.21 -0.36
C LEU A 16 9.72 5.21 0.23
N ARG A 17 10.80 5.71 0.86
CA ARG A 17 11.83 4.88 1.50
C ARG A 17 11.22 4.08 2.64
N ALA A 18 10.47 4.73 3.52
CA ALA A 18 9.78 4.04 4.61
C ALA A 18 8.77 2.98 4.12
N ALA A 19 8.09 3.22 2.98
CA ALA A 19 7.19 2.24 2.38
C ALA A 19 7.96 1.03 1.82
N VAL A 20 9.06 1.26 1.10
CA VAL A 20 9.92 0.21 0.56
C VAL A 20 10.51 -0.65 1.68
N GLU A 21 10.96 -0.03 2.78
CA GLU A 21 11.47 -0.76 3.96
C GLU A 21 10.39 -1.66 4.56
N ARG A 22 9.17 -1.16 4.77
CA ARG A 22 8.05 -1.97 5.27
C ARG A 22 7.72 -3.13 4.36
N ILE A 23 7.68 -2.92 3.04
CA ILE A 23 7.39 -4.00 2.09
C ILE A 23 8.51 -5.06 2.11
N ASN A 24 9.78 -4.65 2.14
CA ASN A 24 10.89 -5.60 2.27
C ASN A 24 10.75 -6.43 3.54
N TRP A 25 10.47 -5.79 4.67
CA TRP A 25 10.24 -6.49 5.94
C TRP A 25 9.10 -7.51 5.85
N VAL A 26 7.99 -7.19 5.19
CA VAL A 26 6.89 -8.14 4.93
C VAL A 26 7.38 -9.34 4.13
N PHE A 27 8.15 -9.12 3.06
CA PHE A 27 8.76 -10.22 2.28
C PHE A 27 9.86 -10.98 3.02
N ASP A 28 10.47 -10.42 4.06
CA ASP A 28 11.46 -11.14 4.85
C ASP A 28 10.82 -11.91 6.01
N THR A 29 9.60 -11.54 6.40
CA THR A 29 8.88 -12.12 7.55
C THR A 29 7.88 -13.19 7.13
N PHE A 30 7.19 -13.03 6.00
CA PHE A 30 6.07 -13.89 5.61
C PHE A 30 6.33 -14.67 4.31
N GLU A 31 5.98 -15.96 4.31
CA GLU A 31 6.07 -16.85 3.14
C GLU A 31 4.93 -16.62 2.13
N GLU A 32 3.73 -16.29 2.61
CA GLU A 32 2.58 -16.00 1.76
C GLU A 32 2.12 -14.56 2.00
N ILE A 33 1.97 -13.81 0.90
CA ILE A 33 1.60 -12.39 0.93
C ILE A 33 0.41 -12.21 0.01
N CYS A 34 -0.63 -11.53 0.51
CA CYS A 34 -1.79 -11.12 -0.26
C CYS A 34 -1.92 -9.60 -0.21
N LEU A 35 -2.00 -8.96 -1.37
CA LEU A 35 -2.26 -7.53 -1.50
C LEU A 35 -3.75 -7.30 -1.77
N SER A 36 -4.43 -6.63 -0.85
CA SER A 36 -5.76 -6.07 -1.13
C SER A 36 -5.64 -4.89 -2.08
N PHE A 37 -6.26 -5.00 -3.25
CA PHE A 37 -6.22 -4.04 -4.33
C PHE A 37 -7.64 -3.56 -4.65
N SER A 38 -7.86 -2.24 -4.60
CA SER A 38 -9.18 -1.64 -4.83
C SER A 38 -9.34 -1.02 -6.22
N GLY A 39 -8.27 -0.99 -7.03
CA GLY A 39 -8.26 -0.25 -8.29
C GLY A 39 -8.08 1.28 -8.14
N GLY A 40 -8.07 1.80 -6.91
CA GLY A 40 -7.84 3.22 -6.64
C GLY A 40 -6.36 3.60 -6.66
N LYS A 41 -6.07 4.91 -6.79
CA LYS A 41 -4.71 5.46 -6.93
C LYS A 41 -3.70 4.93 -5.91
N ASP A 42 -4.10 4.87 -4.63
CA ASP A 42 -3.19 4.52 -3.53
C ASP A 42 -2.84 3.03 -3.59
N SER A 43 -3.84 2.19 -3.86
CA SER A 43 -3.66 0.75 -4.04
C SER A 43 -2.85 0.42 -5.29
N THR A 44 -2.96 1.22 -6.37
CA THR A 44 -2.15 1.06 -7.59
C THR A 44 -0.69 1.38 -7.34
N VAL A 45 -0.38 2.48 -6.63
CA VAL A 45 1.00 2.79 -6.24
C VAL A 45 1.58 1.66 -5.38
N LEU A 46 0.82 1.20 -4.38
CA LEU A 46 1.26 0.09 -3.53
C LEU A 46 1.48 -1.20 -4.33
N PHE A 47 0.59 -1.52 -5.26
CA PHE A 47 0.73 -2.66 -6.17
C PHE A 47 2.04 -2.63 -6.93
N HIS A 48 2.39 -1.49 -7.53
CA HIS A 48 3.64 -1.38 -8.28
C HIS A 48 4.88 -1.51 -7.38
N LEU A 49 4.86 -0.94 -6.17
CA LEU A 49 5.96 -1.08 -5.21
C LEU A 49 6.15 -2.53 -4.75
N VAL A 50 5.05 -3.20 -4.39
CA VAL A 50 5.06 -4.62 -3.99
C VAL A 50 5.54 -5.49 -5.14
N ALA A 51 5.04 -5.27 -6.36
CA ALA A 51 5.44 -6.03 -7.53
C ALA A 51 6.92 -5.86 -7.87
N ASP A 52 7.47 -4.66 -7.68
CA ASP A 52 8.89 -4.38 -7.91
C ASP A 52 9.81 -5.12 -6.94
N ILE A 53 9.46 -5.13 -5.66
CA ILE A 53 10.19 -5.88 -4.63
C ILE A 53 10.03 -7.38 -4.84
N ALA A 54 8.82 -7.86 -5.17
CA ALA A 54 8.55 -9.26 -5.47
C ALA A 54 9.43 -9.76 -6.63
N ARG A 55 9.53 -8.99 -7.73
CA ARG A 55 10.41 -9.30 -8.86
C ARG A 55 11.88 -9.39 -8.45
N ARG A 56 12.38 -8.40 -7.68
CA ARG A 56 13.77 -8.40 -7.19
C ARG A 56 14.08 -9.59 -6.30
N LYS A 57 13.13 -9.98 -5.44
CA LYS A 57 13.26 -11.14 -4.54
C LYS A 57 12.92 -12.47 -5.23
N LYS A 58 12.49 -12.46 -6.50
CA LYS A 58 12.01 -13.64 -7.25
C LYS A 58 10.88 -14.39 -6.52
N ARG A 59 10.01 -13.65 -5.84
CA ARG A 59 8.86 -14.17 -5.10
C ARG A 59 7.56 -13.77 -5.78
N ARG A 60 6.50 -14.56 -5.55
CA ARG A 60 5.13 -14.25 -5.99
C ARG A 60 4.31 -13.77 -4.79
N PHE A 61 3.24 -13.06 -5.07
CA PHE A 61 2.24 -12.65 -4.09
C PHE A 61 0.85 -12.75 -4.73
N SER A 62 -0.15 -12.95 -3.90
CA SER A 62 -1.56 -12.98 -4.30
C SER A 62 -2.14 -11.58 -4.29
N VAL A 63 -3.19 -11.37 -5.09
CA VAL A 63 -3.90 -10.09 -5.15
C VAL A 63 -5.37 -10.37 -4.89
N LEU A 64 -5.93 -9.69 -3.89
CA LEU A 64 -7.35 -9.71 -3.59
C LEU A 64 -7.98 -8.45 -4.18
N PHE A 65 -8.85 -8.62 -5.17
CA PHE A 65 -9.69 -7.55 -5.71
C PHE A 65 -11.15 -7.92 -5.44
N ILE A 66 -11.88 -7.05 -4.76
CA ILE A 66 -13.29 -7.27 -4.43
C ILE A 66 -14.12 -6.40 -5.35
N ASP A 67 -14.88 -7.03 -6.23
CA ASP A 67 -15.85 -6.36 -7.07
C ASP A 67 -17.17 -6.17 -6.30
N TRP A 68 -17.52 -4.90 -6.08
CA TRP A 68 -18.74 -4.50 -5.36
C TRP A 68 -19.97 -4.32 -6.27
N GLU A 69 -19.85 -4.54 -7.59
CA GLU A 69 -20.97 -4.43 -8.54
C GLU A 69 -22.15 -5.38 -8.24
N ALA A 70 -21.98 -6.37 -7.35
CA ALA A 70 -23.04 -7.29 -6.93
C ALA A 70 -23.86 -6.83 -5.69
N GLN A 71 -23.59 -5.65 -5.11
CA GLN A 71 -24.20 -5.21 -3.83
C GLN A 71 -25.21 -4.05 -3.93
N TYR A 72 -25.86 -3.84 -5.09
CA TYR A 72 -26.87 -2.78 -5.24
C TYR A 72 -28.13 -2.98 -4.37
N LEU A 73 -28.44 -4.22 -3.98
CA LEU A 73 -29.67 -4.55 -3.25
C LEU A 73 -29.57 -4.37 -1.73
N CYS A 74 -28.40 -4.05 -1.18
CA CYS A 74 -28.23 -3.84 0.25
C CYS A 74 -27.21 -2.73 0.51
N THR A 75 -27.71 -1.52 0.75
CA THR A 75 -26.96 -0.46 1.43
C THR A 75 -26.93 -0.79 2.91
N VAL A 76 -25.74 -0.96 3.49
CA VAL A 76 -25.52 -0.86 4.94
C VAL A 76 -25.12 0.56 5.31
#